data_AF-A0AA95MX85-F1
#
_entry.id   AF-A0AA95MX85-F1
#
_cell.length_a   1.000
_cell.length_b   1.000
_cell.length_c   1.000
_cell.angle_alpha   90.00
_cell.angle_beta   90.00
_cell.angle_gamma   90.00
#
_symmetry.space_group_name_H-M   'P 1'
#
loop_
_entity.id
_entity.type
_entity.pdbx_description
1 polymer ?
#
loop_
_entity_poly.entity_id
_entity_poly.type
_entity_poly.pdbx_seq_one_letter_code
_entity_poly.pdbx_strand_id
1 'polypeptide(L)'
;MEHTWLSLVPFLIVIAMSIWLKNILPGLVVGLLVGSLIFTSDILDGTIQSVTYMVTTLSDETNIKIIGFLYLFGGLVGMMNISGGIKGFSEWVGTKIKNERGLLGLIWLTLPFTFMMPMFRIMMIGPVVKSLAKKMNVSKQKVGLTMDISTESVIVLLPVATAFVGFMVSLVEGSIRDLNFGMSPYEVFLLSILFNFFAISTLIIGLIQTFWIPSKKDSNVKGVQEQMEEEEHEFHRIGIKKELSMVKAQPWNLIVPVFLLLGLSLFLLWQDGKSKGAKTVFDAFSIADATFVMLLAVFITLILSFIFYIIRRQHLSELLYHFYDGGNQMMEAISLLVLIWSLTLSAEDLGFSTFISSTLGAFLPAWLTPATIFLLGSVVGYFIGSSWGTWGLFMPLGVSLAVSTGASIPLTVGAVFASGAFGALASPLGDTTITTASIMDLPIVEYARYKLKVSVIGGVISIVFYLAAAFFI
;
A
#
# COMPACT_ATOMS: atom_id res chain seq x y z
N MET A 1 -36.72 3.69 -9.48
CA MET A 1 -36.06 2.38 -9.22
C MET A 1 -35.60 1.67 -10.50
N GLU A 2 -36.19 1.92 -11.68
CA GLU A 2 -35.82 1.20 -12.92
C GLU A 2 -34.42 1.50 -13.50
N HIS A 3 -33.69 2.50 -12.99
CA HIS A 3 -32.37 2.90 -13.50
C HIS A 3 -31.23 2.87 -12.47
N THR A 4 -31.47 2.41 -11.24
CA THR A 4 -30.44 2.45 -10.17
C THR A 4 -29.25 1.52 -10.44
N TRP A 5 -29.41 0.53 -11.32
CA TRP A 5 -28.30 -0.33 -11.79
C TRP A 5 -27.23 0.44 -12.58
N LEU A 6 -27.57 1.60 -13.14
CA LEU A 6 -26.61 2.47 -13.84
C LEU A 6 -25.51 2.98 -12.90
N SER A 7 -25.75 3.00 -11.59
CA SER A 7 -24.73 3.31 -10.57
C SER A 7 -23.51 2.39 -10.58
N LEU A 8 -23.62 1.17 -11.16
CA LEU A 8 -22.47 0.26 -11.33
C LEU A 8 -21.60 0.60 -12.54
N VAL A 9 -22.16 1.30 -13.54
CA VAL A 9 -21.47 1.57 -14.81
C VAL A 9 -20.13 2.29 -14.61
N PRO A 10 -20.01 3.32 -13.75
CA PRO A 10 -18.73 3.98 -13.49
C PRO A 10 -17.65 3.00 -13.03
N PHE A 11 -17.95 2.14 -12.05
CA PHE A 11 -17.01 1.15 -11.53
C PHE A 11 -16.67 0.06 -12.55
N LEU A 12 -17.65 -0.40 -13.35
CA LEU A 12 -17.41 -1.39 -14.40
C LEU A 12 -16.49 -0.84 -15.50
N ILE A 13 -16.64 0.43 -15.86
CA ILE A 13 -15.75 1.12 -16.80
C ILE A 13 -14.34 1.21 -16.21
N VAL A 14 -14.22 1.61 -14.94
CA VAL A 14 -12.93 1.64 -14.24
C VAL A 14 -12.27 0.27 -14.31
N ILE A 15 -12.97 -0.80 -13.93
CA ILE A 15 -12.43 -2.17 -13.96
C ILE A 15 -11.98 -2.55 -15.38
N ALA A 16 -12.86 -2.40 -16.37
CA ALA A 16 -12.57 -2.80 -17.75
C ALA A 16 -11.38 -2.03 -18.33
N MET A 17 -11.35 -0.72 -18.16
CA MET A 17 -10.25 0.12 -18.63
C MET A 17 -8.96 -0.16 -17.87
N SER A 18 -9.03 -0.39 -16.56
CA SER A 18 -7.82 -0.66 -15.76
C SER A 18 -7.17 -1.98 -16.15
N ILE A 19 -7.95 -3.01 -16.48
CA ILE A 19 -7.46 -4.28 -17.00
C ILE A 19 -6.87 -4.10 -18.40
N TRP A 20 -7.55 -3.34 -19.27
CA TRP A 20 -7.12 -3.13 -20.65
C TRP A 20 -5.84 -2.30 -20.76
N LEU A 21 -5.79 -1.17 -20.05
CA LEU A 21 -4.68 -0.21 -20.05
C LEU A 21 -3.57 -0.57 -19.06
N LYS A 22 -3.79 -1.56 -18.18
CA LYS A 22 -2.87 -1.95 -17.10
C LYS A 22 -2.52 -0.79 -16.17
N ASN A 23 -3.44 0.17 -16.03
CA ASN A 23 -3.32 1.34 -15.18
C ASN A 23 -4.72 1.82 -14.80
N ILE A 24 -4.94 2.09 -13.52
CA ILE A 24 -6.26 2.47 -12.99
C ILE A 24 -6.62 3.95 -13.22
N LEU A 25 -5.63 4.84 -13.30
CA LEU A 25 -5.88 6.29 -13.37
C LEU A 25 -6.78 6.70 -14.55
N PRO A 26 -6.53 6.27 -15.81
CA PRO A 26 -7.42 6.61 -16.92
C PRO A 26 -8.83 6.07 -16.74
N GLY A 27 -8.96 4.87 -16.16
CA GLY A 27 -10.25 4.26 -15.86
C GLY A 27 -11.07 5.09 -14.88
N LEU A 28 -10.43 5.63 -13.83
CA LEU A 28 -11.07 6.50 -12.85
C LEU A 28 -11.56 7.82 -13.46
N VAL A 29 -10.76 8.44 -14.33
CA VAL A 29 -11.16 9.67 -15.04
C VAL A 29 -12.38 9.43 -15.92
N VAL A 30 -12.33 8.38 -16.76
CA VAL A 30 -13.45 8.06 -17.66
C VAL A 30 -14.66 7.59 -16.88
N GLY A 31 -14.48 6.79 -15.82
CA GLY A 31 -15.56 6.35 -14.95
C GLY A 31 -16.29 7.52 -14.29
N LEU A 32 -15.54 8.50 -13.74
CA LEU A 32 -16.10 9.70 -13.14
C LEU A 32 -16.88 10.53 -14.17
N LEU A 33 -16.30 10.74 -15.35
CA LEU A 33 -16.95 11.49 -16.43
C LEU A 33 -18.24 10.80 -16.86
N VAL A 34 -18.20 9.48 -17.12
CA VAL A 34 -19.38 8.72 -17.54
C VAL A 34 -20.45 8.68 -16.45
N GLY A 35 -20.07 8.50 -15.18
CA GLY A 35 -21.03 8.57 -14.07
C GLY A 35 -21.72 9.91 -13.98
N SER A 36 -20.95 10.99 -14.14
CA SER A 36 -21.48 12.36 -14.12
C SER A 36 -22.40 12.65 -15.31
N LEU A 37 -22.05 12.16 -16.50
CA LEU A 37 -22.87 12.25 -17.72
C LEU A 37 -24.20 11.50 -17.59
N ILE A 38 -24.18 10.32 -16.96
CA ILE A 38 -25.40 9.54 -16.72
C ILE A 38 -26.31 10.30 -15.73
N PHE A 39 -25.72 10.92 -14.70
CA PHE A 39 -26.48 11.64 -13.68
C PHE A 39 -27.18 12.89 -14.24
N THR A 40 -26.48 13.69 -15.04
CA THR A 40 -27.02 14.95 -15.57
C THR A 40 -27.79 14.78 -16.88
N SER A 41 -27.56 13.70 -17.63
CA SER A 41 -28.12 13.45 -18.98
C SER A 41 -27.72 14.48 -20.06
N ASP A 42 -26.70 15.30 -19.81
CA ASP A 42 -26.13 16.27 -20.76
C ASP A 42 -24.59 16.27 -20.71
N ILE A 43 -23.95 16.51 -21.87
CA ILE A 43 -22.48 16.44 -21.99
C ILE A 43 -21.77 17.57 -21.24
N LEU A 44 -22.27 18.79 -21.37
CA LEU A 44 -21.67 19.95 -20.74
C LEU A 44 -21.90 19.90 -19.24
N ASP A 45 -23.15 19.66 -18.82
CA ASP A 45 -23.49 19.58 -17.40
C ASP A 45 -22.80 18.40 -16.72
N GLY A 46 -22.68 17.25 -17.39
CA GLY A 46 -21.95 16.10 -16.84
C GLY A 46 -20.45 16.37 -16.70
N THR A 47 -19.86 17.12 -17.63
CA THR A 47 -18.46 17.55 -17.51
C THR A 47 -18.29 18.53 -16.35
N ILE A 48 -19.17 19.52 -16.22
CA ILE A 48 -19.18 20.46 -15.08
C ILE A 48 -19.34 19.68 -13.77
N GLN A 49 -20.26 18.73 -13.72
CA GLN A 49 -20.53 17.93 -12.54
C GLN A 49 -19.33 17.06 -12.14
N SER A 50 -18.60 16.49 -13.11
CA SER A 50 -17.37 15.75 -12.83
C SER A 50 -16.31 16.61 -12.12
N VAL A 51 -16.18 17.88 -12.54
CA VAL A 51 -15.30 18.86 -11.89
C VAL A 51 -15.85 19.25 -10.52
N THR A 52 -17.17 19.43 -10.38
CA THR A 52 -17.82 19.71 -9.10
C THR A 52 -17.52 18.61 -8.08
N TYR A 53 -17.62 17.33 -8.44
CA TYR A 53 -17.26 16.23 -7.52
C TYR A 53 -15.79 16.31 -7.08
N MET A 54 -14.87 16.61 -7.99
CA MET A 54 -13.45 16.80 -7.66
C MET A 54 -13.24 17.98 -6.72
N VAL A 55 -13.86 19.12 -6.97
CA VAL A 55 -13.74 20.31 -6.12
C VAL A 55 -14.35 20.07 -4.74
N THR A 56 -15.54 19.46 -4.67
CA THR A 56 -16.18 19.07 -3.40
C THR A 56 -15.27 18.17 -2.59
N THR A 57 -14.75 17.13 -3.23
CA THR A 57 -13.81 16.20 -2.63
C THR A 57 -12.54 16.87 -2.12
N LEU A 58 -11.95 17.76 -2.92
CA LEU A 58 -10.74 18.50 -2.58
C LEU A 58 -10.96 19.58 -1.52
N SER A 59 -12.19 20.05 -1.34
CA SER A 59 -12.55 21.09 -0.37
C SER A 59 -12.98 20.50 0.97
N ASP A 60 -13.17 19.18 1.05
CA ASP A 60 -13.50 18.49 2.28
C ASP A 60 -12.31 18.54 3.27
N GLU A 61 -12.60 18.94 4.50
CA GLU A 61 -11.57 19.19 5.53
C GLU A 61 -10.75 17.93 5.84
N THR A 62 -11.41 16.77 5.92
CA THR A 62 -10.74 15.50 6.18
C THR A 62 -9.85 15.13 5.00
N ASN A 63 -10.37 15.21 3.77
CA ASN A 63 -9.61 14.89 2.57
C ASN A 63 -8.37 15.77 2.42
N ILE A 64 -8.45 17.07 2.67
CA ILE A 64 -7.28 17.97 2.66
C ILE A 64 -6.25 17.55 3.71
N LYS A 65 -6.68 17.16 4.92
CA LYS A 65 -5.74 16.69 5.96
C LYS A 65 -4.98 15.45 5.49
N ILE A 66 -5.67 14.52 4.82
CA ILE A 66 -5.07 13.29 4.27
C ILE A 66 -4.07 13.61 3.15
N ILE A 67 -4.46 14.47 2.20
CA ILE A 67 -3.57 14.90 1.10
C ILE A 67 -2.32 15.58 1.66
N GLY A 68 -2.49 16.48 2.62
CA GLY A 68 -1.40 17.13 3.32
C GLY A 68 -0.49 16.12 4.03
N PHE A 69 -1.08 15.14 4.72
CA PHE A 69 -0.32 14.10 5.41
C PHE A 69 0.52 13.28 4.41
N LEU A 70 -0.09 12.79 3.32
CA LEU A 70 0.60 12.00 2.31
C LEU A 70 1.76 12.77 1.67
N TYR A 71 1.54 14.02 1.27
CA TYR A 71 2.58 14.83 0.65
C TYR A 71 3.73 15.13 1.62
N LEU A 72 3.42 15.55 2.85
CA LEU A 72 4.45 15.83 3.87
C LEU A 72 5.21 14.56 4.29
N PHE A 73 4.52 13.42 4.38
CA PHE A 73 5.13 12.13 4.66
C PHE A 73 6.07 11.72 3.52
N GLY A 74 5.62 11.84 2.27
CA GLY A 74 6.45 11.61 1.09
C GLY A 74 7.71 12.48 1.13
N GLY A 75 7.56 13.77 1.41
CA GLY A 75 8.70 14.68 1.51
C GLY A 75 9.65 14.36 2.67
N LEU A 76 9.13 13.93 3.83
CA LEU A 76 9.96 13.41 4.92
C LEU A 76 10.78 12.20 4.48
N VAL A 77 10.15 11.24 3.78
CA VAL A 77 10.83 10.06 3.22
C VAL A 77 11.87 10.45 2.18
N GLY A 78 11.54 11.40 1.30
CA GLY A 78 12.49 11.96 0.33
C GLY A 78 13.73 12.53 1.00
N MET A 79 13.57 13.33 2.06
CA MET A 79 14.73 13.83 2.82
C MET A 79 15.56 12.72 3.49
N MET A 80 14.94 11.61 3.89
CA MET A 80 15.68 10.45 4.43
C MET A 80 16.52 9.74 3.35
N ASN A 81 16.15 9.86 2.06
CA ASN A 81 16.88 9.24 0.94
C ASN A 81 18.30 9.83 0.71
N ILE A 82 18.62 10.98 1.32
CA ILE A 82 19.92 11.71 1.19
C ILE A 82 21.11 10.97 1.86
N SER A 83 20.89 9.77 2.37
CA SER A 83 21.65 9.23 3.50
C SER A 83 23.08 8.68 3.33
N GLY A 84 23.34 8.04 2.19
CA GLY A 84 24.35 6.97 2.12
C GLY A 84 24.14 5.81 3.12
N GLY A 85 23.01 5.77 3.85
CA GLY A 85 22.71 4.78 4.89
C GLY A 85 22.75 3.34 4.35
N ILE A 86 22.38 3.16 3.08
CA ILE A 86 22.45 1.91 2.32
C ILE A 86 23.87 1.34 2.28
N LYS A 87 24.86 2.19 1.96
CA LYS A 87 26.26 1.78 1.78
C LYS A 87 26.90 1.33 3.09
N GLY A 88 26.76 2.11 4.16
CA GLY A 88 27.36 1.77 5.46
C GLY A 88 26.67 0.57 6.11
N PHE A 89 25.37 0.40 5.89
CA PHE A 89 24.68 -0.81 6.30
C PHE A 89 25.18 -2.02 5.51
N SER A 90 25.35 -1.91 4.18
CA SER A 90 25.90 -2.96 3.32
C SER A 90 27.28 -3.44 3.77
N GLU A 91 28.18 -2.51 4.10
CA GLU A 91 29.54 -2.82 4.58
C GLU A 91 29.52 -3.43 5.99
N TRP A 92 28.71 -2.89 6.89
CA TRP A 92 28.55 -3.39 8.26
C TRP A 92 27.98 -4.82 8.30
N VAL A 93 26.95 -5.08 7.49
CA VAL A 93 26.29 -6.39 7.40
C VAL A 93 27.15 -7.44 6.70
N GLY A 94 27.85 -7.04 5.63
CA GLY A 94 28.60 -7.97 4.79
C GLY A 94 29.71 -8.72 5.51
N THR A 95 30.18 -8.20 6.65
CA THR A 95 31.18 -8.86 7.51
C THR A 95 30.59 -9.92 8.45
N LYS A 96 29.28 -9.85 8.75
CA LYS A 96 28.64 -10.67 9.80
C LYS A 96 27.85 -11.88 9.27
N ILE A 97 27.49 -11.90 7.99
CA ILE A 97 26.65 -12.96 7.40
C ILE A 97 27.49 -13.96 6.63
N LYS A 98 27.33 -15.25 6.98
CA LYS A 98 28.11 -16.36 6.39
C LYS A 98 27.25 -17.48 5.78
N ASN A 99 25.94 -17.50 6.01
CA ASN A 99 25.06 -18.59 5.56
C ASN A 99 23.67 -18.09 5.10
N GLU A 100 22.99 -18.89 4.27
CA GLU A 100 21.71 -18.52 3.63
C GLU A 100 20.67 -18.02 4.65
N ARG A 101 20.56 -18.69 5.79
CA ARG A 101 19.64 -18.28 6.87
C ARG A 101 19.97 -16.91 7.43
N GLY A 102 21.24 -16.58 7.57
CA GLY A 102 21.69 -15.25 7.98
C GLY A 102 21.33 -14.18 6.97
N LEU A 103 21.44 -14.48 5.67
CA LEU A 103 21.02 -13.57 4.59
C LEU A 103 19.51 -13.32 4.61
N LEU A 104 18.71 -14.37 4.65
CA LEU A 104 17.25 -14.22 4.69
C LEU A 104 16.78 -13.61 6.01
N GLY A 105 17.41 -13.98 7.13
CA GLY A 105 17.17 -13.37 8.45
C GLY A 105 17.50 -11.88 8.49
N LEU A 106 18.51 -11.43 7.74
CA LEU A 106 18.80 -10.00 7.61
C LEU A 106 17.61 -9.22 7.04
N ILE A 107 16.98 -9.75 5.99
CA ILE A 107 15.84 -9.11 5.33
C ILE A 107 14.75 -8.83 6.38
N TRP A 108 14.47 -9.80 7.25
CA TRP A 108 13.53 -9.61 8.35
C TRP A 108 14.04 -8.64 9.41
N LEU A 109 15.32 -8.71 9.77
CA LEU A 109 15.94 -7.85 10.80
C LEU A 109 15.93 -6.37 10.42
N THR A 110 15.99 -6.03 9.13
CA THR A 110 15.96 -4.63 8.67
C THR A 110 14.57 -4.01 8.71
N LEU A 111 13.53 -4.83 8.85
CA LEU A 111 12.15 -4.38 8.75
C LEU A 111 11.80 -3.23 9.70
N PRO A 112 12.12 -3.28 11.01
CA PRO A 112 11.78 -2.21 11.95
C PRO A 112 12.38 -0.84 11.60
N PHE A 113 13.40 -0.81 10.75
CA PHE A 113 14.09 0.40 10.32
C PHE A 113 13.71 0.86 8.92
N THR A 114 13.03 0.01 8.13
CA THR A 114 12.85 0.24 6.69
C THR A 114 11.41 0.19 6.22
N PHE A 115 10.45 -0.11 7.10
CA PHE A 115 9.03 -0.29 6.76
C PHE A 115 8.31 0.99 6.29
N MET A 116 8.95 2.15 6.37
CA MET A 116 8.35 3.46 6.06
C MET A 116 7.73 3.53 4.66
N MET A 117 8.41 2.95 3.66
CA MET A 117 7.93 2.92 2.28
C MET A 117 8.44 1.66 1.56
N PRO A 118 7.58 0.91 0.85
CA PRO A 118 7.97 -0.33 0.18
C PRO A 118 9.15 -0.17 -0.78
N MET A 119 9.05 0.83 -1.65
CA MET A 119 10.07 1.15 -2.66
C MET A 119 11.39 1.53 -2.01
N PHE A 120 11.33 2.40 -1.00
CA PHE A 120 12.50 2.78 -0.22
C PHE A 120 13.21 1.55 0.36
N ARG A 121 12.46 0.65 1.01
CA ARG A 121 13.02 -0.58 1.60
C ARG A 121 13.72 -1.42 0.56
N ILE A 122 13.06 -1.70 -0.56
CA ILE A 122 13.58 -2.55 -1.64
C ILE A 122 14.83 -1.94 -2.25
N MET A 123 14.83 -0.64 -2.55
CA MET A 123 16.00 0.08 -3.05
C MET A 123 17.14 0.11 -2.02
N MET A 124 16.80 0.16 -0.73
CA MET A 124 17.76 0.22 0.36
C MET A 124 18.50 -1.10 0.55
N ILE A 125 17.76 -2.20 0.72
CA ILE A 125 18.36 -3.49 1.09
C ILE A 125 18.69 -4.34 -0.15
N GLY A 126 18.00 -4.12 -1.27
CA GLY A 126 18.09 -4.91 -2.49
C GLY A 126 19.51 -5.09 -3.02
N PRO A 127 20.31 -4.02 -3.24
CA PRO A 127 21.69 -4.15 -3.70
C PRO A 127 22.58 -4.97 -2.77
N VAL A 128 22.35 -4.85 -1.45
CA VAL A 128 23.10 -5.58 -0.41
C VAL A 128 22.78 -7.06 -0.47
N VAL A 129 21.49 -7.41 -0.44
CA VAL A 129 21.05 -8.80 -0.43
C VAL A 129 21.36 -9.49 -1.75
N LYS A 130 21.35 -8.78 -2.88
CA LYS A 130 21.82 -9.28 -4.17
C LYS A 130 23.30 -9.66 -4.14
N SER A 131 24.15 -8.76 -3.62
CA SER A 131 25.59 -8.99 -3.51
C SER A 131 25.91 -10.20 -2.63
N LEU A 132 25.22 -10.33 -1.50
CA LEU A 132 25.36 -11.46 -0.59
C LEU A 132 24.81 -12.77 -1.20
N ALA A 133 23.66 -12.72 -1.86
CA ALA A 133 23.08 -13.87 -2.56
C ALA A 133 24.06 -14.44 -3.59
N LYS A 134 24.75 -13.58 -4.35
CA LYS A 134 25.79 -13.97 -5.32
C LYS A 134 26.97 -14.65 -4.64
N LYS A 135 27.49 -14.09 -3.54
CA LYS A 135 28.62 -14.69 -2.79
C LYS A 135 28.29 -16.07 -2.21
N MET A 136 27.03 -16.30 -1.88
CA MET A 136 26.56 -17.47 -1.14
C MET A 136 25.86 -18.50 -2.03
N ASN A 137 25.77 -18.21 -3.34
CA ASN A 137 25.09 -19.01 -4.35
C ASN A 137 23.64 -19.39 -3.97
N VAL A 138 22.90 -18.41 -3.44
CA VAL A 138 21.49 -18.52 -3.07
C VAL A 138 20.63 -18.01 -4.23
N SER A 139 19.48 -18.64 -4.49
CA SER A 139 18.57 -18.22 -5.56
C SER A 139 18.13 -16.77 -5.36
N LYS A 140 18.35 -15.95 -6.39
CA LYS A 140 17.92 -14.55 -6.41
C LYS A 140 16.39 -14.43 -6.33
N GLN A 141 15.65 -15.37 -6.94
CA GLN A 141 14.18 -15.41 -6.87
C GLN A 141 13.68 -15.61 -5.43
N LYS A 142 14.34 -16.48 -4.67
CA LYS A 142 14.00 -16.71 -3.25
C LYS A 142 14.28 -15.48 -2.38
N VAL A 143 15.43 -14.85 -2.59
CA VAL A 143 15.82 -13.62 -1.88
C VAL A 143 14.87 -12.46 -2.21
N GLY A 144 14.55 -12.27 -3.50
CA GLY A 144 13.55 -11.31 -3.95
C GLY A 144 12.19 -11.55 -3.33
N LEU A 145 11.70 -12.80 -3.36
CA LEU A 145 10.40 -13.14 -2.78
C LEU A 145 10.36 -12.87 -1.27
N THR A 146 11.43 -13.20 -0.55
CA THR A 146 11.53 -12.93 0.90
C THR A 146 11.48 -11.42 1.17
N MET A 147 12.16 -10.63 0.33
CA MET A 147 12.12 -9.17 0.39
C MET A 147 10.72 -8.63 0.12
N ASP A 148 10.03 -9.10 -0.93
CA ASP A 148 8.68 -8.65 -1.28
C ASP A 148 7.65 -9.03 -0.21
N ILE A 149 7.65 -10.28 0.26
CA ILE A 149 6.72 -10.73 1.32
C ILE A 149 6.94 -9.92 2.59
N SER A 150 8.20 -9.76 3.03
CA SER A 150 8.50 -8.99 4.24
C SER A 150 8.15 -7.51 4.10
N THR A 151 8.16 -6.95 2.88
CA THR A 151 7.70 -5.58 2.64
C THR A 151 6.18 -5.50 2.69
N GLU A 152 5.51 -6.16 1.74
CA GLU A 152 4.06 -5.99 1.50
C GLU A 152 3.21 -6.54 2.64
N SER A 153 3.57 -7.72 3.16
CA SER A 153 2.75 -8.38 4.18
C SER A 153 2.81 -7.67 5.52
N VAL A 154 3.91 -6.95 5.82
CA VAL A 154 4.04 -6.26 7.11
C VAL A 154 3.50 -4.84 7.04
N ILE A 155 3.77 -4.09 5.97
CA ILE A 155 3.34 -2.69 5.86
C ILE A 155 1.82 -2.55 5.98
N VAL A 156 1.07 -3.48 5.42
CA VAL A 156 -0.41 -3.50 5.48
C VAL A 156 -0.93 -3.89 6.87
N LEU A 157 -0.11 -4.53 7.72
CA LEU A 157 -0.47 -4.93 9.09
C LEU A 157 -0.04 -3.91 10.14
N LEU A 158 0.61 -2.80 9.76
CA LEU A 158 1.08 -1.80 10.70
C LEU A 158 -0.05 -0.81 11.06
N PRO A 159 -0.32 -0.58 12.36
CA PRO A 159 -1.41 0.28 12.78
C PRO A 159 -1.06 1.78 12.75
N VAL A 160 0.21 2.16 12.56
CA VAL A 160 0.67 3.53 12.79
C VAL A 160 1.68 4.04 11.76
N ALA A 161 1.56 5.35 11.47
CA ALA A 161 2.62 6.21 10.94
C ALA A 161 3.26 5.74 9.61
N THR A 162 2.46 5.23 8.69
CA THR A 162 2.85 5.03 7.28
C THR A 162 1.86 5.76 6.36
N ALA A 163 2.30 6.09 5.14
CA ALA A 163 1.41 6.61 4.10
C ALA A 163 0.21 5.67 3.83
N PHE A 164 0.43 4.36 3.98
CA PHE A 164 -0.60 3.33 3.83
C PHE A 164 -1.71 3.48 4.86
N VAL A 165 -1.37 3.71 6.14
CA VAL A 165 -2.39 3.93 7.19
C VAL A 165 -3.28 5.12 6.84
N GLY A 166 -2.69 6.27 6.47
CA GLY A 166 -3.47 7.47 6.12
C GLY A 166 -4.44 7.24 4.96
N PHE A 167 -3.98 6.57 3.90
CA PHE A 167 -4.82 6.22 2.75
C PHE A 167 -5.90 5.18 3.11
N MET A 168 -5.54 4.13 3.84
CA MET A 168 -6.46 3.05 4.23
C MET A 168 -7.58 3.59 5.12
N VAL A 169 -7.23 4.38 6.15
CA VAL A 169 -8.19 5.03 7.05
C VAL A 169 -9.09 5.97 6.27
N SER A 170 -8.54 6.72 5.32
CA SER A 170 -9.34 7.59 4.45
C SER A 170 -10.38 6.84 3.63
N LEU A 171 -10.02 5.71 3.02
CA LEU A 171 -10.97 4.93 2.22
C LEU A 171 -12.09 4.38 3.10
N VAL A 172 -11.76 3.93 4.31
CA VAL A 172 -12.75 3.50 5.30
C VAL A 172 -13.65 4.65 5.67
N GLU A 173 -13.09 5.81 6.04
CA GLU A 173 -13.83 7.01 6.41
C GLU A 173 -14.80 7.46 5.32
N GLY A 174 -14.32 7.55 4.06
CA GLY A 174 -15.14 7.91 2.92
C GLY A 174 -16.27 6.91 2.62
N SER A 175 -16.10 5.64 3.00
CA SER A 175 -17.10 4.59 2.76
C SER A 175 -18.09 4.42 3.91
N ILE A 176 -17.75 4.85 5.12
CA ILE A 176 -18.62 4.70 6.31
C ILE A 176 -19.23 6.02 6.80
N ARG A 177 -18.94 7.15 6.16
CA ARG A 177 -19.33 8.51 6.61
C ARG A 177 -20.83 8.65 6.91
N ASP A 178 -21.67 8.02 6.11
CA ASP A 178 -23.13 8.10 6.24
C ASP A 178 -23.73 6.95 7.07
N LEU A 179 -22.88 6.07 7.61
CA LEU A 179 -23.28 4.95 8.45
C LEU A 179 -23.20 5.35 9.92
N ASN A 180 -24.35 5.46 10.59
CA ASN A 180 -24.42 5.64 12.06
C ASN A 180 -24.08 4.32 12.80
N PHE A 181 -22.90 3.76 12.56
CA PHE A 181 -22.49 2.43 13.02
C PHE A 181 -21.65 2.43 14.32
N GLY A 182 -21.43 3.61 14.93
CA GLY A 182 -20.91 3.73 16.29
C GLY A 182 -19.41 3.42 16.49
N MET A 183 -18.68 3.05 15.44
CA MET A 183 -17.22 2.91 15.45
C MET A 183 -16.56 4.04 14.66
N SER A 184 -15.37 4.48 15.10
CA SER A 184 -14.58 5.44 14.32
C SER A 184 -13.97 4.76 13.08
N PRO A 185 -13.65 5.52 12.01
CA PRO A 185 -12.94 4.96 10.85
C PRO A 185 -11.61 4.29 11.22
N TYR A 186 -10.90 4.86 12.19
CA TYR A 186 -9.64 4.30 12.66
C TYR A 186 -9.85 3.01 13.47
N GLU A 187 -10.92 2.90 14.26
CA GLU A 187 -11.28 1.66 14.96
C GLU A 187 -11.61 0.53 13.98
N VAL A 188 -12.40 0.81 12.94
CA VAL A 188 -12.69 -0.15 11.86
C VAL A 188 -11.39 -0.58 11.19
N PHE A 189 -10.48 0.35 10.90
CA PHE A 189 -9.16 0.05 10.36
C PHE A 189 -8.34 -0.86 11.30
N LEU A 190 -8.25 -0.54 12.59
CA LEU A 190 -7.51 -1.33 13.57
C LEU A 190 -8.03 -2.78 13.65
N LEU A 191 -9.35 -2.96 13.64
CA LEU A 191 -9.96 -4.29 13.63
C LEU A 191 -9.71 -5.01 12.29
N SER A 192 -9.73 -4.28 11.17
CA SER A 192 -9.49 -4.86 9.84
C SER A 192 -8.10 -5.47 9.67
N ILE A 193 -7.09 -4.99 10.41
CA ILE A 193 -5.73 -5.56 10.42
C ILE A 193 -5.77 -7.03 10.84
N LEU A 194 -6.58 -7.39 11.83
CA LEU A 194 -6.72 -8.77 12.32
C LEU A 194 -7.33 -9.69 11.25
N PHE A 195 -8.12 -9.10 10.35
CA PHE A 195 -8.83 -9.80 9.28
C PHE A 195 -8.10 -9.72 7.94
N ASN A 196 -6.87 -9.21 7.89
CA ASN A 196 -6.06 -9.24 6.68
C ASN A 196 -5.38 -10.61 6.51
N PHE A 197 -6.22 -11.64 6.28
CA PHE A 197 -5.78 -13.04 6.23
C PHE A 197 -4.76 -13.32 5.13
N PHE A 198 -4.77 -12.53 4.04
CA PHE A 198 -3.74 -12.66 3.01
C PHE A 198 -2.37 -12.24 3.53
N ALA A 199 -2.24 -11.01 4.05
CA ALA A 199 -0.97 -10.55 4.60
C ALA A 199 -0.47 -11.46 5.73
N ILE A 200 -1.37 -11.91 6.62
CA ILE A 200 -1.03 -12.83 7.71
C ILE A 200 -0.55 -14.18 7.17
N SER A 201 -1.27 -14.79 6.23
CA SER A 201 -0.91 -16.09 5.68
C SER A 201 0.40 -16.03 4.87
N THR A 202 0.60 -15.01 4.04
CA THR A 202 1.85 -14.84 3.29
C THR A 202 3.03 -14.52 4.19
N LEU A 203 2.83 -13.75 5.27
CA LEU A 203 3.85 -13.53 6.29
C LEU A 203 4.31 -14.84 6.92
N ILE A 204 3.37 -15.70 7.33
CA ILE A 204 3.68 -17.02 7.90
C ILE A 204 4.42 -17.88 6.87
N ILE A 205 3.94 -17.93 5.62
CA ILE A 205 4.59 -18.67 4.54
C ILE A 205 6.01 -18.15 4.30
N GLY A 206 6.21 -16.83 4.29
CA GLY A 206 7.53 -16.20 4.14
C GLY A 206 8.50 -16.56 5.25
N LEU A 207 8.05 -16.58 6.50
CA LEU A 207 8.86 -17.00 7.64
C LEU A 207 9.22 -18.50 7.55
N ILE A 208 8.26 -19.36 7.19
CA ILE A 208 8.52 -20.80 6.99
C ILE A 208 9.52 -21.01 5.84
N GLN A 209 9.35 -20.34 4.71
CA GLN A 209 10.27 -20.42 3.57
C GLN A 209 11.68 -19.90 3.91
N THR A 210 11.76 -18.93 4.82
CA THR A 210 13.03 -18.35 5.27
C THR A 210 13.80 -19.32 6.17
N PHE A 211 13.14 -19.94 7.14
CA PHE A 211 13.83 -20.68 8.21
C PHE A 211 13.82 -22.21 8.02
N TRP A 212 12.80 -22.77 7.37
CA TRP A 212 12.58 -24.23 7.24
C TRP A 212 12.89 -24.82 5.86
N ILE A 213 12.70 -24.07 4.76
CA ILE A 213 12.87 -24.59 3.40
C ILE A 213 14.22 -24.12 2.83
N PRO A 214 15.21 -24.99 2.56
CA PRO A 214 16.49 -24.59 1.97
C PRO A 214 16.34 -24.17 0.49
N SER A 215 17.16 -23.23 0.01
CA SER A 215 17.14 -22.85 -1.42
C SER A 215 17.57 -24.04 -2.28
N LYS A 216 16.87 -24.27 -3.40
CA LYS A 216 17.49 -24.99 -4.52
C LYS A 216 18.69 -24.14 -4.98
N LYS A 217 19.87 -24.74 -5.09
CA LYS A 217 21.05 -24.05 -5.65
C LYS A 217 20.76 -23.73 -7.11
N ASP A 218 21.04 -22.50 -7.53
CA ASP A 218 20.97 -22.14 -8.95
C ASP A 218 22.04 -22.93 -9.71
N SER A 219 21.63 -23.94 -10.47
CA SER A 219 22.52 -24.73 -11.33
C SER A 219 22.85 -24.02 -12.66
N ASN A 220 22.11 -22.96 -13.00
CA ASN A 220 22.18 -22.26 -14.30
C ASN A 220 23.11 -21.04 -14.33
N VAL A 221 23.90 -20.79 -13.27
CA VAL A 221 24.78 -19.60 -13.18
C VAL A 221 25.80 -19.51 -14.32
N LYS A 222 26.10 -20.61 -15.03
CA LYS A 222 27.07 -20.60 -16.14
C LYS A 222 26.47 -20.39 -17.53
N GLY A 223 25.17 -20.65 -17.74
CA GLY A 223 24.58 -20.71 -19.09
C GLY A 223 23.85 -19.44 -19.56
N VAL A 224 23.40 -18.59 -18.63
CA VAL A 224 22.66 -17.35 -18.94
C VAL A 224 23.60 -16.14 -19.12
N GLN A 225 24.89 -16.33 -18.80
CA GLN A 225 25.87 -15.26 -18.72
C GLN A 225 26.32 -14.72 -20.09
N GLU A 226 26.09 -15.47 -21.18
CA GLU A 226 26.47 -15.04 -22.55
C GLU A 226 25.30 -14.48 -23.38
N GLN A 227 24.04 -14.67 -22.97
CA GLN A 227 22.88 -14.24 -23.77
C GLN A 227 22.18 -12.98 -23.26
N MET A 228 22.40 -12.56 -22.00
CA MET A 228 21.79 -11.33 -21.46
C MET A 228 22.67 -10.08 -21.60
N GLU A 229 23.92 -10.22 -22.06
CA GLU A 229 24.81 -9.07 -22.31
C GLU A 229 24.47 -8.33 -23.62
N GLU A 230 23.70 -8.92 -24.54
CA GLU A 230 23.43 -8.35 -25.86
C GLU A 230 22.12 -7.54 -25.98
N GLU A 231 21.20 -7.60 -25.02
CA GLU A 231 19.93 -6.84 -25.05
C GLU A 231 19.76 -5.95 -23.81
N GLU A 232 20.70 -5.01 -23.59
CA GLU A 232 20.64 -4.05 -22.48
C GLU A 232 20.12 -2.67 -22.92
N HIS A 233 18.92 -2.31 -22.50
CA HIS A 233 18.50 -0.90 -22.50
C HIS A 233 19.25 -0.12 -21.41
N GLU A 234 20.21 0.68 -21.87
CA GLU A 234 21.24 1.40 -21.12
C GLU A 234 20.71 2.55 -20.22
N PHE A 235 19.45 2.97 -20.38
CA PHE A 235 18.94 4.22 -19.78
C PHE A 235 18.48 4.12 -18.31
N HIS A 236 18.17 2.94 -17.77
CA HIS A 236 17.72 2.81 -16.37
C HIS A 236 18.82 2.43 -15.36
N ARG A 237 20.00 1.99 -15.81
CA ARG A 237 21.07 1.48 -14.92
C ARG A 237 22.06 2.54 -14.44
N ILE A 238 22.19 3.66 -15.15
CA ILE A 238 23.26 4.63 -14.90
C ILE A 238 22.97 5.50 -13.67
N GLY A 239 21.70 5.81 -13.36
CA GLY A 239 21.32 6.62 -12.20
C GLY A 239 21.57 5.93 -10.86
N ILE A 240 21.01 4.73 -10.67
CA ILE A 240 21.03 4.01 -9.38
C ILE A 240 22.46 3.60 -8.98
N LYS A 241 23.30 3.12 -9.90
CA LYS A 241 24.69 2.73 -9.58
C LYS A 241 25.61 3.92 -9.28
N LYS A 242 25.41 5.06 -9.95
CA LYS A 242 26.29 6.23 -9.82
C LYS A 242 25.95 7.03 -8.57
N GLU A 243 24.66 7.18 -8.24
CA GLU A 243 24.21 7.86 -7.02
C GLU A 243 24.53 7.10 -5.72
N LEU A 244 24.37 5.77 -5.69
CA LEU A 244 24.72 4.95 -4.51
C LEU A 244 26.23 4.91 -4.21
N SER A 245 27.08 5.22 -5.20
CA SER A 245 28.54 5.15 -5.06
C SER A 245 29.17 6.39 -4.41
N MET A 246 28.50 7.54 -4.44
CA MET A 246 29.08 8.85 -4.07
C MET A 246 28.72 9.35 -2.66
N VAL A 247 27.83 8.70 -1.92
CA VAL A 247 27.33 9.22 -0.62
C VAL A 247 27.98 8.52 0.59
N LYS A 248 28.46 9.31 1.57
CA LYS A 248 28.99 8.81 2.85
C LYS A 248 27.87 8.22 3.72
N ALA A 249 28.12 7.09 4.38
CA ALA A 249 27.09 6.42 5.13
C ALA A 249 26.74 7.05 6.48
N GLN A 250 25.48 7.44 6.66
CA GLN A 250 24.98 8.06 7.90
C GLN A 250 23.61 7.48 8.32
N PRO A 251 23.55 6.28 8.95
CA PRO A 251 22.28 5.62 9.33
C PRO A 251 21.42 6.45 10.31
N TRP A 252 22.03 7.34 11.09
CA TRP A 252 21.32 8.25 11.99
C TRP A 252 20.41 9.26 11.28
N ASN A 253 20.69 9.58 10.02
CA ASN A 253 19.84 10.46 9.22
C ASN A 253 18.51 9.78 8.86
N LEU A 254 18.42 8.46 8.97
CA LEU A 254 17.17 7.72 8.84
C LEU A 254 16.55 7.40 10.19
N ILE A 255 17.35 6.96 11.16
CA ILE A 255 16.85 6.49 12.46
C ILE A 255 16.13 7.63 13.21
N VAL A 256 16.72 8.82 13.27
CA VAL A 256 16.16 9.92 14.09
C VAL A 256 14.76 10.35 13.59
N PRO A 257 14.54 10.67 12.31
CA PRO A 257 13.20 11.03 11.81
C PRO A 257 12.15 9.92 11.99
N VAL A 258 12.52 8.65 11.78
CA VAL A 258 11.59 7.52 11.92
C VAL A 258 11.12 7.37 13.36
N PHE A 259 12.04 7.30 14.32
CA PHE A 259 11.67 7.16 15.73
C PHE A 259 10.93 8.38 16.26
N LEU A 260 11.26 9.56 15.75
CA LEU A 260 10.55 10.78 16.07
C LEU A 260 9.10 10.73 15.55
N LEU A 261 8.89 10.32 14.30
CA LEU A 261 7.55 10.17 13.73
C LEU A 261 6.71 9.17 14.50
N LEU A 262 7.26 7.98 14.76
CA LEU A 262 6.57 6.91 15.47
C LEU A 262 6.24 7.32 16.90
N GLY A 263 7.21 7.89 17.62
CA GLY A 263 7.04 8.37 18.98
C GLY A 263 5.99 9.47 19.07
N LEU A 264 6.05 10.47 18.19
CA LEU A 264 5.06 11.56 18.15
C LEU A 264 3.68 11.05 17.75
N SER A 265 3.57 10.16 16.76
CA SER A 265 2.27 9.63 16.32
C SER A 265 1.59 8.85 17.45
N LEU A 266 2.31 7.95 18.13
CA LEU A 266 1.79 7.18 19.26
C LEU A 266 1.43 8.09 20.45
N PHE A 267 2.28 9.06 20.77
CA PHE A 267 2.05 10.01 21.85
C PHE A 267 0.84 10.90 21.59
N LEU A 268 0.73 11.47 20.39
CA LEU A 268 -0.36 12.37 20.03
C LEU A 268 -1.70 11.63 19.89
N LEU A 269 -1.70 10.38 19.39
CA LEU A 269 -2.91 9.54 19.37
C LEU A 269 -3.41 9.29 20.79
N TRP A 270 -2.49 8.94 21.69
CA TRP A 270 -2.82 8.73 23.10
C TRP A 270 -3.33 10.02 23.76
N GLN A 271 -2.66 11.15 23.51
CA GLN A 271 -3.03 12.44 24.08
C GLN A 271 -4.40 12.91 23.60
N ASP A 272 -4.67 12.85 22.30
CA ASP A 272 -5.95 13.23 21.70
C ASP A 272 -7.08 12.35 22.25
N GLY A 273 -6.91 11.03 22.20
CA GLY A 273 -7.89 10.09 22.74
C GLY A 273 -8.14 10.28 24.25
N LYS A 274 -7.10 10.55 25.03
CA LYS A 274 -7.24 10.85 26.46
C LYS A 274 -8.03 12.13 26.70
N SER A 275 -7.81 13.16 25.88
CA SER A 275 -8.56 14.42 25.94
C SER A 275 -10.05 14.23 25.63
N LYS A 276 -10.38 13.23 24.80
CA LYS A 276 -11.76 12.81 24.47
C LYS A 276 -12.38 11.86 25.49
N GLY A 277 -11.73 11.61 26.63
CA GLY A 277 -12.28 10.86 27.74
C GLY A 277 -11.91 9.38 27.80
N ALA A 278 -11.00 8.91 26.94
CA ALA A 278 -10.59 7.51 26.93
C ALA A 278 -9.97 7.05 28.27
N LYS A 279 -10.25 5.82 28.68
CA LYS A 279 -9.75 5.26 29.95
C LYS A 279 -8.52 4.38 29.78
N THR A 280 -8.38 3.73 28.63
CA THR A 280 -7.24 2.87 28.31
C THR A 280 -6.47 3.40 27.10
N VAL A 281 -5.26 2.88 26.85
CA VAL A 281 -4.46 3.27 25.69
C VAL A 281 -5.13 2.86 24.38
N PHE A 282 -5.71 1.66 24.32
CA PHE A 282 -6.40 1.17 23.13
C PHE A 282 -7.66 1.99 22.82
N ASP A 283 -8.42 2.31 23.88
CA ASP A 283 -9.58 3.20 23.81
C ASP A 283 -9.18 4.60 23.33
N ALA A 284 -8.04 5.13 23.80
CA ALA A 284 -7.52 6.41 23.34
C ALA A 284 -7.20 6.40 21.85
N PHE A 285 -6.54 5.35 21.36
CA PHE A 285 -6.24 5.22 19.93
C PHE A 285 -7.51 5.11 19.10
N SER A 286 -8.53 4.40 19.59
CA SER A 286 -9.78 4.16 18.84
C SER A 286 -10.63 5.43 18.69
N ILE A 287 -10.70 6.28 19.72
CA ILE A 287 -11.52 7.51 19.71
C ILE A 287 -10.75 8.74 19.16
N ALA A 288 -9.43 8.63 19.01
CA ALA A 288 -8.60 9.71 18.50
C ALA A 288 -9.00 10.13 17.07
N ASP A 289 -8.83 11.41 16.75
CA ASP A 289 -8.89 11.90 15.37
C ASP A 289 -7.57 11.54 14.70
N ALA A 290 -7.48 10.29 14.25
CA ALA A 290 -6.26 9.75 13.67
C ALA A 290 -5.80 10.58 12.45
N THR A 291 -6.73 11.07 11.65
CA THR A 291 -6.44 11.87 10.45
C THR A 291 -5.71 13.16 10.81
N PHE A 292 -6.24 13.95 11.75
CA PHE A 292 -5.57 15.17 12.20
C PHE A 292 -4.26 14.86 12.95
N VAL A 293 -4.27 13.86 13.83
CA VAL A 293 -3.11 13.50 14.65
C VAL A 293 -1.92 13.06 13.78
N MET A 294 -2.15 12.25 12.75
CA MET A 294 -1.09 11.82 11.84
C MET A 294 -0.50 13.00 11.06
N LEU A 295 -1.34 13.93 10.59
CA LEU A 295 -0.88 15.15 9.94
C LEU A 295 -0.03 16.01 10.89
N LEU A 296 -0.48 16.20 12.12
CA LEU A 296 0.26 16.96 13.13
C LEU A 296 1.60 16.29 13.46
N ALA A 297 1.61 14.97 13.63
CA ALA A 297 2.81 14.20 13.92
C ALA A 297 3.85 14.33 12.80
N VAL A 298 3.45 14.20 11.54
CA VAL A 298 4.37 14.34 10.40
C VAL A 298 4.88 15.78 10.27
N PHE A 299 4.03 16.78 10.51
CA PHE A 299 4.43 18.18 10.47
C PHE A 299 5.50 18.52 11.52
N ILE A 300 5.28 18.14 12.77
CA ILE A 300 6.26 18.34 13.85
C ILE A 300 7.55 17.57 13.56
N THR A 301 7.43 16.33 13.10
CA THR A 301 8.59 15.50 12.72
C THR A 301 9.41 16.15 11.61
N LEU A 302 8.75 16.71 10.61
CA LEU A 302 9.38 17.39 9.48
C LEU A 302 10.20 18.59 9.95
N ILE A 303 9.63 19.45 10.81
CA ILE A 303 10.34 20.61 11.38
C ILE A 303 11.59 20.16 12.14
N LEU A 304 11.44 19.19 13.04
CA LEU A 304 12.54 18.69 13.85
C LEU A 304 13.60 17.98 12.99
N SER A 305 13.20 17.29 11.92
CA SER A 305 14.11 16.65 10.97
C SER A 305 14.89 17.68 10.15
N PHE A 306 14.25 18.77 9.71
CA PHE A 306 14.92 19.90 9.07
C PHE A 306 16.00 20.50 9.98
N ILE A 307 15.65 20.78 11.24
CA ILE A 307 16.61 21.29 12.24
C ILE A 307 17.78 20.31 12.41
N PHE A 308 17.47 19.02 12.56
CA PHE A 308 18.48 17.97 12.72
C PHE A 308 19.45 17.88 11.52
N TYR A 309 18.94 17.94 10.30
CA TYR A 309 19.78 17.89 9.09
C TYR A 309 20.61 19.16 8.88
N ILE A 310 20.07 20.34 9.22
CA ILE A 310 20.82 21.60 9.21
C ILE A 310 21.99 21.55 10.21
N ILE A 311 21.76 21.05 11.44
CA ILE A 311 22.82 20.86 12.45
C ILE A 311 23.91 19.92 11.93
N ARG A 312 23.55 18.92 11.12
CA ARG A 312 24.48 18.00 10.46
C ARG A 312 25.15 18.56 9.20
N ARG A 313 24.95 19.85 8.91
CA ARG A 313 25.55 20.57 7.78
C ARG A 313 25.16 20.01 6.41
N GLN A 314 23.95 19.48 6.28
CA GLN A 314 23.39 19.14 4.97
C GLN A 314 22.98 20.42 4.23
N HIS A 315 23.17 20.47 2.91
CA HIS A 315 22.82 21.64 2.12
C HIS A 315 21.29 21.81 2.04
N LEU A 316 20.79 23.00 2.38
CA LEU A 316 19.35 23.28 2.40
C LEU A 316 18.69 23.07 1.01
N SER A 317 19.38 23.43 -0.07
CA SER A 317 18.90 23.22 -1.43
C SER A 317 18.69 21.74 -1.77
N GLU A 318 19.56 20.87 -1.26
CA GLU A 318 19.47 19.42 -1.41
C GLU A 318 18.30 18.88 -0.57
N LEU A 319 18.18 19.30 0.70
CA LEU A 319 17.04 18.94 1.54
C LEU A 319 15.69 19.31 0.90
N LEU A 320 15.57 20.52 0.35
CA LEU A 320 14.36 20.97 -0.31
C LEU A 320 14.07 20.19 -1.60
N TYR A 321 15.09 19.95 -2.43
CA TYR A 321 14.94 19.15 -3.65
C TYR A 321 14.35 17.77 -3.34
N HIS A 322 14.92 17.08 -2.35
CA HIS A 322 14.46 15.75 -1.96
C HIS A 322 13.13 15.75 -1.22
N PHE A 323 12.81 16.82 -0.47
CA PHE A 323 11.46 17.00 0.07
C PHE A 323 10.42 17.06 -1.06
N TYR A 324 10.66 17.84 -2.11
CA TYR A 324 9.73 17.91 -3.25
C TYR A 324 9.70 16.60 -4.04
N ASP A 325 10.85 15.98 -4.28
CA ASP A 325 10.92 14.68 -4.96
C ASP A 325 10.12 13.60 -4.22
N GLY A 326 10.33 13.48 -2.91
CA GLY A 326 9.59 12.54 -2.07
C GLY A 326 8.08 12.83 -2.02
N GLY A 327 7.69 14.11 -1.95
CA GLY A 327 6.28 14.51 -2.03
C GLY A 327 5.66 14.14 -3.39
N ASN A 328 6.41 14.35 -4.48
CA ASN A 328 5.97 14.01 -5.83
C ASN A 328 5.82 12.50 -6.05
N GLN A 329 6.61 11.66 -5.37
CA GLN A 329 6.42 10.20 -5.38
C GLN A 329 5.05 9.79 -4.82
N MET A 330 4.42 10.61 -3.98
CA MET A 330 3.08 10.36 -3.44
C MET A 330 1.95 10.91 -4.32
N MET A 331 2.27 11.62 -5.41
CA MET A 331 1.27 12.26 -6.26
C MET A 331 0.34 11.26 -6.95
N GLU A 332 0.84 10.06 -7.28
CA GLU A 332 0.00 8.98 -7.81
C GLU A 332 -1.09 8.58 -6.80
N ALA A 333 -0.70 8.26 -5.56
CA ALA A 333 -1.65 7.88 -4.52
C ALA A 333 -2.65 9.00 -4.19
N ILE A 334 -2.18 10.26 -4.14
CA ILE A 334 -3.04 11.43 -3.93
C ILE A 334 -4.06 11.58 -5.08
N SER A 335 -3.60 11.46 -6.33
CA SER A 335 -4.47 11.55 -7.52
C SER A 335 -5.51 10.44 -7.53
N LEU A 336 -5.13 9.22 -7.14
CA LEU A 336 -6.06 8.11 -6.97
C LEU A 336 -7.15 8.45 -5.96
N LEU A 337 -6.79 8.90 -4.75
CA LEU A 337 -7.77 9.26 -3.72
C LEU A 337 -8.78 10.28 -4.22
N VAL A 338 -8.29 11.38 -4.80
CA VAL A 338 -9.16 12.45 -5.33
C VAL A 338 -10.16 11.90 -6.33
N LEU A 339 -9.70 11.06 -7.27
CA LEU A 339 -10.59 10.47 -8.27
C LEU A 339 -11.53 9.41 -7.69
N ILE A 340 -11.07 8.60 -6.72
CA ILE A 340 -11.88 7.57 -6.05
C ILE A 340 -13.00 8.21 -5.23
N TRP A 341 -12.69 9.21 -4.42
CA TRP A 341 -13.70 9.94 -3.64
C TRP A 341 -14.71 10.61 -4.58
N SER A 342 -14.24 11.26 -5.66
CA SER A 342 -15.12 11.89 -6.65
C SER A 342 -16.01 10.87 -7.36
N LEU A 343 -15.45 9.73 -7.76
CA LEU A 343 -16.19 8.62 -8.39
C LEU A 343 -17.23 8.06 -7.42
N THR A 344 -16.90 7.95 -6.13
CA THR A 344 -17.81 7.47 -5.09
C THR A 344 -19.00 8.42 -4.95
N LEU A 345 -18.78 9.74 -4.89
CA LEU A 345 -19.87 10.72 -4.89
C LEU A 345 -20.74 10.60 -6.15
N SER A 346 -20.12 10.49 -7.32
CA SER A 346 -20.85 10.31 -8.58
C SER A 346 -21.69 9.02 -8.60
N ALA A 347 -21.18 7.93 -8.04
CA ALA A 347 -21.90 6.66 -7.97
C ALA A 347 -23.05 6.73 -6.94
N GLU A 348 -22.84 7.39 -5.80
CA GLU A 348 -23.88 7.57 -4.78
C GLU A 348 -25.04 8.43 -5.27
N ASP A 349 -24.77 9.49 -6.05
CA ASP A 349 -25.81 10.31 -6.68
C ASP A 349 -26.65 9.50 -7.70
N LEU A 350 -26.08 8.45 -8.29
CA LEU A 350 -26.79 7.46 -9.12
C LEU A 350 -27.54 6.39 -8.30
N GLY A 351 -27.41 6.42 -6.97
CA GLY A 351 -28.06 5.51 -6.04
C GLY A 351 -27.30 4.20 -5.80
N PHE A 352 -25.97 4.19 -5.89
CA PHE A 352 -25.13 2.99 -5.70
C PHE A 352 -25.47 2.22 -4.42
N SER A 353 -25.41 2.85 -3.24
CA SER A 353 -25.71 2.17 -1.98
C SER A 353 -27.14 1.59 -1.94
N THR A 354 -28.10 2.28 -2.55
CA THR A 354 -29.50 1.82 -2.65
C THR A 354 -29.64 0.61 -3.58
N PHE A 355 -28.92 0.59 -4.71
CA PHE A 355 -28.93 -0.53 -5.64
C PHE A 355 -28.31 -1.79 -5.03
N ILE A 356 -27.14 -1.65 -4.39
CA ILE A 356 -26.49 -2.76 -3.69
C ILE A 356 -27.43 -3.34 -2.62
N SER A 357 -28.04 -2.46 -1.82
CA SER A 357 -28.94 -2.85 -0.72
C SER A 357 -30.20 -3.57 -1.19
N SER A 358 -30.81 -3.11 -2.28
CA SER A 358 -32.09 -3.65 -2.79
C SER A 358 -31.94 -4.91 -3.64
N THR A 359 -30.80 -5.08 -4.32
CA THR A 359 -30.60 -6.17 -5.28
C THR A 359 -29.65 -7.24 -4.73
N LEU A 360 -28.40 -6.87 -4.41
CA LEU A 360 -27.35 -7.84 -4.09
C LEU A 360 -27.49 -8.39 -2.66
N GLY A 361 -27.98 -7.58 -1.72
CA GLY A 361 -28.25 -8.01 -0.34
C GLY A 361 -29.22 -9.18 -0.21
N ALA A 362 -30.17 -9.30 -1.16
CA ALA A 362 -31.16 -10.37 -1.14
C ALA A 362 -30.59 -11.73 -1.59
N PHE A 363 -29.51 -11.73 -2.37
CA PHE A 363 -28.95 -12.95 -2.98
C PHE A 363 -27.64 -13.41 -2.35
N LEU A 364 -26.85 -12.50 -1.78
CA LEU A 364 -25.54 -12.82 -1.23
C LEU A 364 -25.61 -13.06 0.29
N PRO A 365 -25.32 -14.28 0.78
CA PRO A 365 -25.29 -14.54 2.21
C PRO A 365 -24.16 -13.76 2.91
N ALA A 366 -24.43 -13.25 4.11
CA ALA A 366 -23.47 -12.50 4.92
C ALA A 366 -22.11 -13.22 5.07
N TRP A 367 -22.13 -14.54 5.26
CA TRP A 367 -20.92 -15.35 5.45
C TRP A 367 -20.02 -15.43 4.20
N LEU A 368 -20.58 -15.19 3.01
CA LEU A 368 -19.87 -15.26 1.74
C LEU A 368 -19.34 -13.90 1.28
N THR A 369 -19.85 -12.80 1.87
CA THR A 369 -19.53 -11.42 1.47
C THR A 369 -18.02 -11.12 1.52
N PRO A 370 -17.29 -11.34 2.63
CA PRO A 370 -15.87 -11.01 2.70
C PRO A 370 -15.02 -11.82 1.71
N ALA A 371 -15.32 -13.11 1.56
CA ALA A 371 -14.61 -13.99 0.63
C ALA A 371 -14.82 -13.58 -0.84
N THR A 372 -16.03 -13.14 -1.19
CA THR A 372 -16.36 -12.66 -2.54
C THR A 372 -15.60 -11.38 -2.87
N ILE A 373 -15.59 -10.42 -1.94
CA ILE A 373 -14.84 -9.16 -2.07
C ILE A 373 -13.34 -9.43 -2.22
N PHE A 374 -12.80 -10.31 -1.37
CA PHE A 374 -11.39 -10.70 -1.46
C PHE A 374 -11.05 -11.31 -2.84
N LEU A 375 -11.90 -12.23 -3.34
CA LEU A 375 -11.67 -12.91 -4.60
C LEU A 375 -11.73 -11.94 -5.80
N LEU A 376 -12.79 -11.14 -5.89
CA LEU A 376 -12.96 -10.16 -6.98
C LEU A 376 -11.84 -9.12 -6.96
N GLY A 377 -11.54 -8.58 -5.78
CA GLY A 377 -10.45 -7.63 -5.59
C GLY A 377 -9.09 -8.23 -5.96
N SER A 378 -8.86 -9.50 -5.65
CA SER A 378 -7.58 -10.17 -5.95
C SER A 378 -7.40 -10.40 -7.45
N VAL A 379 -8.47 -10.78 -8.17
CA VAL A 379 -8.44 -10.95 -9.63
C VAL A 379 -8.17 -9.62 -10.32
N VAL A 380 -8.95 -8.59 -9.99
CA VAL A 380 -8.77 -7.25 -10.59
C VAL A 380 -7.43 -6.67 -10.20
N GLY A 381 -7.06 -6.76 -8.92
CA GLY A 381 -5.77 -6.29 -8.41
C GLY A 381 -4.57 -6.97 -9.06
N TYR A 382 -4.68 -8.25 -9.45
CA TYR A 382 -3.63 -8.92 -10.22
C TYR A 382 -3.44 -8.31 -11.61
N PHE A 383 -4.51 -7.94 -12.31
CA PHE A 383 -4.43 -7.34 -13.65
C PHE A 383 -4.01 -5.87 -13.65
N ILE A 384 -4.34 -5.12 -12.59
CA ILE A 384 -3.94 -3.72 -12.45
C ILE A 384 -2.53 -3.60 -11.85
N GLY A 385 -2.18 -4.47 -10.89
CA GLY A 385 -0.90 -4.44 -10.17
C GLY A 385 -0.80 -3.37 -9.08
N SER A 386 -1.88 -2.64 -8.77
CA SER A 386 -1.86 -1.55 -7.79
C SER A 386 -2.68 -1.89 -6.54
N SER A 387 -2.04 -1.84 -5.36
CA SER A 387 -2.73 -1.92 -4.06
C SER A 387 -3.69 -0.76 -3.87
N TRP A 388 -3.20 0.47 -4.07
CA TRP A 388 -3.96 1.72 -3.90
C TRP A 388 -5.22 1.72 -4.74
N GLY A 389 -5.08 1.35 -6.02
CA GLY A 389 -6.21 1.28 -6.93
C GLY A 389 -7.23 0.20 -6.55
N THR A 390 -6.76 -0.98 -6.15
CA THR A 390 -7.64 -2.07 -5.72
C THR A 390 -8.42 -1.70 -4.46
N TRP A 391 -7.77 -1.12 -3.45
CA TRP A 391 -8.43 -0.69 -2.23
C TRP A 391 -9.47 0.39 -2.52
N GLY A 392 -9.11 1.39 -3.31
CA GLY A 392 -10.00 2.48 -3.66
C GLY A 392 -11.26 2.04 -4.40
N LEU A 393 -11.10 1.12 -5.34
CA LEU A 393 -12.19 0.58 -6.14
C LEU A 393 -13.15 -0.28 -5.32
N PHE A 394 -12.61 -1.13 -4.43
CA PHE A 394 -13.41 -2.13 -3.72
C PHE A 394 -13.86 -1.71 -2.33
N MET A 395 -13.33 -0.63 -1.75
CA MET A 395 -13.75 -0.18 -0.40
C MET A 395 -15.23 0.25 -0.36
N PRO A 396 -15.71 1.15 -1.25
CA PRO A 396 -17.11 1.57 -1.21
C PRO A 396 -18.07 0.39 -1.43
N LEU A 397 -17.72 -0.48 -2.38
CA LEU A 397 -18.48 -1.70 -2.69
C LEU A 397 -18.49 -2.68 -1.51
N GLY A 398 -17.33 -2.92 -0.90
CA GLY A 398 -17.18 -3.85 0.22
C GLY A 398 -17.99 -3.41 1.44
N VAL A 399 -17.91 -2.12 1.80
CA VAL A 399 -18.69 -1.56 2.92
C VAL A 399 -20.19 -1.60 2.61
N SER A 400 -20.60 -1.18 1.42
CA SER A 400 -22.02 -1.21 1.01
C SER A 400 -22.61 -2.61 1.05
N LEU A 401 -21.86 -3.63 0.59
CA LEU A 401 -22.29 -5.02 0.66
C LEU A 401 -22.30 -5.56 2.09
N ALA A 402 -21.34 -5.17 2.93
CA ALA A 402 -21.33 -5.56 4.34
C ALA A 402 -22.57 -5.06 5.07
N VAL A 403 -22.92 -3.79 4.89
CA VAL A 403 -24.15 -3.18 5.45
C VAL A 403 -25.40 -3.90 4.93
N SER A 404 -25.46 -4.13 3.62
CA SER A 404 -26.61 -4.72 2.97
C SER A 404 -26.86 -6.18 3.37
N THR A 405 -25.79 -6.98 3.49
CA THR A 405 -25.88 -8.41 3.82
C THR A 405 -25.89 -8.67 5.32
N GLY A 406 -25.55 -7.67 6.14
CA GLY A 406 -25.33 -7.82 7.58
C GLY A 406 -23.98 -8.46 7.93
N ALA A 407 -23.04 -8.53 6.99
CA ALA A 407 -21.70 -9.03 7.25
C ALA A 407 -20.89 -8.02 8.09
N SER A 408 -19.92 -8.52 8.85
CA SER A 408 -19.02 -7.67 9.63
C SER A 408 -18.25 -6.69 8.74
N ILE A 409 -18.43 -5.39 9.00
CA ILE A 409 -17.73 -4.32 8.28
C ILE A 409 -16.21 -4.45 8.46
N PRO A 410 -15.64 -4.58 9.69
CA PRO A 410 -14.20 -4.78 9.84
C PRO A 410 -13.64 -6.00 9.10
N LEU A 411 -14.39 -7.13 9.10
CA LEU A 411 -14.00 -8.34 8.37
C LEU A 411 -13.95 -8.10 6.86
N THR A 412 -14.95 -7.39 6.32
CA THR A 412 -15.04 -7.08 4.89
C THR A 412 -14.01 -6.04 4.47
N VAL A 413 -13.77 -5.01 5.29
CA VAL A 413 -12.69 -4.05 5.09
C VAL A 413 -11.32 -4.75 5.10
N GLY A 414 -11.11 -5.70 6.01
CA GLY A 414 -9.90 -6.54 6.04
C GLY A 414 -9.73 -7.37 4.77
N ALA A 415 -10.84 -7.87 4.20
CA ALA A 415 -10.85 -8.56 2.91
C ALA A 415 -10.48 -7.65 1.73
N VAL A 416 -10.96 -6.40 1.70
CA VAL A 416 -10.54 -5.40 0.71
C VAL A 416 -9.04 -5.12 0.82
N PHE A 417 -8.52 -4.90 2.03
CA PHE A 417 -7.10 -4.64 2.20
C PHE A 417 -6.23 -5.83 1.80
N ALA A 418 -6.67 -7.04 2.15
CA ALA A 418 -6.02 -8.28 1.75
C ALA A 418 -5.97 -8.46 0.22
N SER A 419 -7.03 -8.06 -0.49
CA SER A 419 -7.08 -8.23 -1.95
C SER A 419 -6.11 -7.32 -2.69
N GLY A 420 -5.94 -6.06 -2.22
CA GLY A 420 -4.92 -5.18 -2.79
C GLY A 420 -3.49 -5.67 -2.49
N ALA A 421 -3.24 -6.19 -1.28
CA ALA A 421 -1.96 -6.82 -0.94
C ALA A 421 -1.67 -8.04 -1.83
N PHE A 422 -2.70 -8.85 -2.17
CA PHE A 422 -2.58 -9.91 -3.16
C PHE A 422 -2.19 -9.36 -4.53
N GLY A 423 -2.88 -8.31 -4.99
CA GLY A 423 -2.61 -7.66 -6.27
C GLY A 423 -1.16 -7.19 -6.40
N ALA A 424 -0.66 -6.41 -5.44
CA ALA A 424 0.71 -5.90 -5.46
C ALA A 424 1.77 -7.01 -5.38
N LEU A 425 1.54 -8.04 -4.54
CA LEU A 425 2.51 -9.12 -4.39
C LEU A 425 2.50 -10.06 -5.61
N ALA A 426 1.34 -10.41 -6.16
CA ALA A 426 1.23 -11.42 -7.20
C ALA A 426 1.43 -10.87 -8.62
N SER A 427 1.07 -9.61 -8.86
CA SER A 427 1.04 -9.05 -10.21
C SER A 427 2.44 -8.80 -10.80
N PRO A 428 2.66 -9.09 -12.10
CA PRO A 428 3.86 -8.66 -12.82
C PRO A 428 3.93 -7.14 -13.02
N LEU A 429 2.83 -6.42 -12.82
CA LEU A 429 2.72 -4.97 -13.04
C LEU A 429 2.93 -4.17 -11.76
N GLY A 430 3.02 -4.82 -10.60
CA GLY A 430 3.20 -4.11 -9.33
C GLY A 430 4.58 -3.46 -9.21
N ASP A 431 4.62 -2.23 -8.72
CA ASP A 431 5.85 -1.42 -8.62
C ASP A 431 6.94 -2.13 -7.81
N THR A 432 6.57 -2.80 -6.73
CA THR A 432 7.51 -3.56 -5.91
C THR A 432 8.00 -4.81 -6.64
N THR A 433 7.15 -5.51 -7.39
CA THR A 433 7.57 -6.62 -8.27
C THR A 433 8.58 -6.14 -9.32
N ILE A 434 8.29 -5.03 -10.01
CA ILE A 434 9.15 -4.47 -11.05
C ILE A 434 10.50 -4.05 -10.45
N THR A 435 10.47 -3.35 -9.32
CA THR A 435 11.66 -2.82 -8.65
C THR A 435 12.53 -3.95 -8.11
N THR A 436 11.94 -4.95 -7.45
CA THR A 436 12.67 -6.12 -6.96
C THR A 436 13.26 -6.93 -8.11
N ALA A 437 12.51 -7.15 -9.19
CA ALA A 437 13.02 -7.85 -10.37
C ALA A 437 14.20 -7.12 -11.00
N SER A 438 14.08 -5.79 -11.15
CA SER A 438 15.14 -4.92 -11.68
C SER A 438 16.39 -4.97 -10.81
N ILE A 439 16.26 -4.80 -9.49
CA ILE A 439 17.41 -4.84 -8.58
C ILE A 439 18.06 -6.23 -8.58
N MET A 440 17.28 -7.30 -8.61
CA MET A 440 17.81 -8.67 -8.55
C MET A 440 18.30 -9.21 -9.91
N ASP A 441 18.18 -8.46 -11.00
CA ASP A 441 18.38 -8.94 -12.38
C ASP A 441 17.57 -10.21 -12.68
N LEU A 442 16.27 -10.17 -12.40
CA LEU A 442 15.35 -11.27 -12.69
C LEU A 442 14.44 -10.91 -13.86
N PRO A 443 14.18 -11.84 -14.80
CA PRO A 443 13.12 -11.65 -15.79
C PRO A 443 11.77 -11.46 -15.08
N ILE A 444 11.12 -10.31 -15.30
CA ILE A 444 9.92 -9.88 -14.55
C ILE A 444 8.81 -10.94 -14.63
N VAL A 445 8.55 -11.47 -15.84
CA VAL A 445 7.47 -12.45 -16.05
C VAL A 445 7.73 -13.77 -15.32
N GLU A 446 8.97 -14.26 -15.35
CA GLU A 446 9.33 -15.49 -14.64
C GLU A 446 9.28 -15.31 -13.13
N TYR A 447 9.76 -14.17 -12.65
CA TYR A 447 9.72 -13.81 -11.25
C TYR A 447 8.28 -13.66 -10.75
N ALA A 448 7.42 -12.96 -11.49
CA ALA A 448 6.00 -12.83 -11.16
C ALA A 448 5.30 -14.21 -11.13
N ARG A 449 5.59 -15.11 -12.08
CA ARG A 449 5.07 -16.48 -12.07
C ARG A 449 5.57 -17.27 -10.84
N TYR A 450 6.80 -17.04 -10.41
CA TYR A 450 7.35 -17.63 -9.18
C TYR A 450 6.60 -17.13 -7.93
N LYS A 451 6.39 -15.81 -7.82
CA LYS A 451 5.62 -15.19 -6.72
C LYS A 451 4.17 -15.67 -6.70
N LEU A 452 3.52 -15.71 -7.86
CA LEU A 452 2.11 -16.09 -8.00
C LEU A 452 1.81 -17.46 -7.40
N LYS A 453 2.72 -18.45 -7.54
CA LYS A 453 2.55 -19.77 -6.91
C LYS A 453 2.41 -19.67 -5.39
N VAL A 454 3.21 -18.80 -4.76
CA VAL A 454 3.19 -18.59 -3.31
C VAL A 454 1.98 -17.74 -2.91
N SER A 455 1.69 -16.69 -3.67
CA SER A 455 0.52 -15.84 -3.44
C SER A 455 -0.80 -16.60 -3.57
N VAL A 456 -0.93 -17.53 -4.52
CA VAL A 456 -2.15 -18.35 -4.66
C VAL A 456 -2.36 -19.25 -3.44
N ILE A 457 -1.30 -19.82 -2.86
CA ILE A 457 -1.42 -20.60 -1.62
C ILE A 457 -1.94 -19.71 -0.49
N GLY A 458 -1.35 -18.52 -0.31
CA GLY A 458 -1.85 -17.53 0.66
C GLY A 458 -3.31 -17.14 0.39
N GLY A 459 -3.66 -16.88 -0.87
CA GLY A 459 -5.02 -16.51 -1.28
C GLY A 459 -6.05 -17.60 -1.00
N VAL A 460 -5.73 -18.87 -1.26
CA VAL A 460 -6.61 -20.00 -0.93
C VAL A 460 -6.81 -20.12 0.58
N ILE A 461 -5.73 -19.97 1.38
CA ILE A 461 -5.83 -19.96 2.84
C ILE A 461 -6.71 -18.81 3.32
N SER A 462 -6.56 -17.61 2.75
CA SER A 462 -7.39 -16.45 3.07
C SER A 462 -8.87 -16.69 2.77
N ILE A 463 -9.21 -17.28 1.63
CA ILE A 463 -10.60 -17.62 1.29
C ILE A 463 -11.19 -18.54 2.36
N VAL A 464 -10.47 -19.60 2.73
CA VAL A 464 -10.93 -20.52 3.79
C VAL A 464 -11.12 -19.80 5.11
N PHE A 465 -10.21 -18.90 5.50
CA PHE A 465 -10.36 -18.11 6.72
C PHE A 465 -11.49 -17.10 6.67
N TYR A 466 -11.76 -16.44 5.54
CA TYR A 466 -12.92 -15.55 5.41
C TYR A 466 -14.22 -16.32 5.53
N LEU A 467 -14.32 -17.47 4.87
CA LEU A 467 -15.49 -18.34 4.99
C LEU A 467 -15.69 -18.83 6.42
N ALA A 468 -14.62 -19.24 7.11
CA ALA A 468 -14.69 -19.70 8.48
C ALA A 468 -15.04 -18.57 9.47
N ALA A 469 -14.34 -17.44 9.39
CA ALA A 469 -14.49 -16.31 10.31
C ALA A 469 -15.91 -15.73 10.27
N ALA A 470 -16.55 -15.74 9.11
CA ALA A 470 -17.90 -15.22 8.93
C ALA A 470 -19.01 -16.13 9.51
N PHE A 471 -18.68 -17.31 10.04
CA PHE A 471 -19.60 -18.11 10.87
C PHE A 471 -19.47 -17.81 12.37
N PHE A 472 -18.36 -17.20 12.80
CA PHE A 472 -18.07 -16.93 14.22
C PHE A 472 -18.32 -15.48 14.62
N ILE A 473 -18.54 -14.60 13.64
CA ILE A 473 -18.75 -13.15 13.76
C ILE A 473 -19.99 -12.83 12.95
#